data_AF-A0A5F2HWY0-F1
#
_entry.id   AF-A0A5F2HWY0-F1
#
_cell.length_a   1.000
_cell.length_b   1.000
_cell.length_c   1.000
_cell.angle_alpha   90.00
_cell.angle_beta   90.00
_cell.angle_gamma   90.00
#
_symmetry.space_group_name_H-M   'P 1'
#
loop_
_entity.id
_entity.type
_entity.pdbx_description
1 polymer ?
#
loop_
_entity_poly.entity_id
_entity_poly.type
_entity_poly.pdbx_seq_one_letter_code
_entity_poly.pdbx_strand_id
1 'polypeptide(L)'
;MTTNIAKIRDAKGISQVHLAERLGMHVTSLNRLERGKTNPSTTRLAQIARELNVQVAELFADEPEDHGTVRLVGYVGAGAAASFYNHDHGELDRVNAPADATLDTVAVEVRGDSLGPLFDRWLVYYDDVRSPVTTDMYGKLCVVGLPDDRVLVKRIRQSRTPGFFHLESNTEPTILDVQILWAAKVKAMEPR
;
A
#
# COMPACT_ATOMS: atom_id res chain seq x y z
N MET A 1 18.32 15.34 -5.65
CA MET A 1 17.26 15.01 -6.61
C MET A 1 17.55 13.62 -7.09
N THR A 2 16.70 12.68 -6.71
CA THR A 2 16.66 11.38 -7.37
C THR A 2 15.96 11.65 -8.74
N THR A 3 15.93 10.72 -9.69
CA THR A 3 15.23 10.98 -10.95
C THR A 3 14.53 9.72 -11.42
N ASN A 4 13.24 9.82 -11.75
CA ASN A 4 12.37 8.69 -12.14
C ASN A 4 12.69 8.09 -13.53
N ILE A 5 13.73 8.60 -14.19
CA ILE A 5 14.10 8.30 -15.57
C ILE A 5 14.31 6.80 -15.77
N ALA A 6 15.03 6.13 -14.85
CA ALA A 6 15.32 4.70 -14.96
C ALA A 6 14.04 3.85 -14.97
N LYS A 7 13.10 4.15 -14.06
CA LYS A 7 11.86 3.38 -13.94
C LYS A 7 10.95 3.56 -15.15
N ILE A 8 10.77 4.81 -15.60
CA ILE A 8 9.96 5.09 -16.79
C ILE A 8 10.56 4.39 -18.00
N ARG A 9 11.89 4.41 -18.12
CA ARG A 9 12.62 3.72 -19.18
C ARG A 9 12.40 2.20 -19.13
N ASP A 10 12.56 1.58 -17.96
CA ASP A 10 12.38 0.14 -17.77
C ASP A 10 10.93 -0.31 -18.02
N ALA A 11 9.95 0.46 -17.53
CA ALA A 11 8.52 0.20 -17.76
C ALA A 11 8.13 0.25 -19.24
N LYS A 12 8.86 1.02 -20.06
CA LYS A 12 8.67 1.11 -21.51
C LYS A 12 9.55 0.11 -22.28
N GLY A 13 10.30 -0.76 -21.60
CA GLY A 13 11.19 -1.73 -22.23
C GLY A 13 12.36 -1.10 -22.98
N ILE A 14 12.73 0.14 -22.66
CA ILE A 14 13.81 0.88 -23.32
C ILE A 14 15.12 0.56 -22.60
N SER A 15 16.20 0.24 -23.33
CA SER A 15 17.52 0.04 -22.71
C SER A 15 18.22 1.37 -22.45
N GLN A 16 19.13 1.42 -21.46
CA GLN A 16 19.98 2.61 -21.22
C GLN A 16 20.77 3.00 -22.48
N VAL A 17 21.26 2.00 -23.24
CA VAL A 17 21.99 2.22 -24.48
C VAL A 17 21.10 2.95 -25.50
N HIS A 18 19.88 2.44 -25.70
CA HIS A 18 18.93 3.02 -26.64
C HIS A 18 18.54 4.46 -26.27
N LEU A 19 18.21 4.71 -25.00
CA LEU A 19 17.88 6.07 -24.56
C LEU A 19 19.08 7.02 -24.69
N ALA A 20 20.29 6.56 -24.38
CA ALA A 20 21.49 7.37 -24.50
C ALA A 20 21.79 7.75 -25.96
N GLU A 21 21.63 6.82 -26.89
CA GLU A 21 21.76 7.07 -28.34
C GLU A 21 20.75 8.12 -28.81
N ARG A 22 19.48 7.99 -28.43
CA ARG A 22 18.41 8.94 -28.77
C ARG A 22 18.65 10.35 -28.21
N LEU A 23 19.28 10.44 -27.04
CA LEU A 23 19.62 11.71 -26.39
C LEU A 23 20.97 12.28 -26.84
N GLY A 24 21.72 11.56 -27.68
CA GLY A 24 23.07 11.94 -28.12
C GLY A 24 24.05 12.04 -26.95
N MET A 25 23.97 11.14 -25.98
CA MET A 25 24.82 11.14 -24.78
C MET A 25 25.49 9.79 -24.55
N HIS A 26 26.57 9.80 -23.76
CA HIS A 26 27.25 8.56 -23.40
C HIS A 26 26.42 7.77 -22.37
N VAL A 27 26.39 6.44 -22.50
CA VAL A 27 25.62 5.55 -21.60
C VAL A 27 26.02 5.74 -20.13
N THR A 28 27.31 5.96 -19.86
CA THR A 28 27.77 6.23 -18.48
C THR A 28 27.26 7.57 -17.93
N SER A 29 27.08 8.58 -18.81
CA SER A 29 26.47 9.85 -18.43
C SER A 29 24.99 9.68 -18.13
N LEU A 30 24.27 8.83 -18.89
CA LEU A 30 22.87 8.50 -18.62
C LEU A 30 22.74 7.73 -17.31
N ASN A 31 23.61 6.75 -17.04
CA ASN A 31 23.61 6.01 -15.78
C ASN A 31 23.85 6.94 -14.57
N ARG A 32 24.82 7.86 -14.67
CA ARG A 32 25.05 8.87 -13.63
C ARG A 32 23.83 9.77 -13.42
N LEU A 33 23.16 10.14 -14.51
CA LEU A 33 21.94 10.94 -14.48
C LEU A 33 20.78 10.18 -13.80
N GLU A 34 20.52 8.94 -14.23
CA GLU A 34 19.49 8.06 -13.66
C GLU A 34 19.72 7.77 -12.16
N ARG A 35 20.96 7.85 -11.69
CA ARG A 35 21.32 7.68 -10.27
C ARG A 35 21.39 9.00 -9.49
N GLY A 36 20.92 10.11 -10.06
CA GLY A 36 20.93 11.43 -9.41
C GLY A 36 22.33 11.99 -9.13
N LYS A 37 23.38 11.44 -9.76
CA LYS A 37 24.78 11.88 -9.57
C LYS A 37 25.12 13.09 -10.44
N THR A 38 24.20 13.57 -11.25
CA THR A 38 24.39 14.73 -12.14
C THR A 38 23.04 15.43 -12.31
N ASN A 39 23.03 16.76 -12.21
CA ASN A 39 21.82 17.54 -12.39
C ASN A 39 21.67 17.92 -13.88
N PRO A 40 20.62 17.48 -14.59
CA PRO A 40 20.42 17.83 -15.99
C PRO A 40 19.96 19.28 -16.13
N SER A 41 20.26 19.90 -17.28
CA SER A 41 19.67 21.21 -17.62
C SER A 41 18.17 21.07 -17.94
N THR A 42 17.43 22.17 -17.85
CA THR A 42 16.01 22.23 -18.25
C THR A 42 15.79 21.77 -19.69
N THR A 43 16.67 22.15 -20.61
CA THR A 43 16.65 21.68 -22.00
C THR A 43 16.81 20.17 -22.09
N ARG A 44 17.70 19.58 -21.28
CA ARG A 44 17.95 18.14 -21.26
C ARG A 44 16.76 17.38 -20.69
N LEU A 45 16.14 17.90 -19.63
CA LEU A 45 14.91 17.35 -19.05
C LEU A 45 13.78 17.32 -20.08
N ALA A 46 13.59 18.40 -20.85
CA ALA A 46 12.58 18.44 -21.91
C ALA A 46 12.86 17.41 -23.03
N GLN A 47 14.13 17.16 -23.36
CA GLN A 47 14.52 16.12 -24.32
C GLN A 47 14.22 14.72 -23.79
N ILE A 48 14.58 14.45 -22.53
CA ILE A 48 14.32 13.15 -21.88
C ILE A 48 12.82 12.88 -21.81
N ALA A 49 12.03 13.87 -21.40
CA ALA A 49 10.57 13.77 -21.34
C ALA A 49 9.97 13.45 -22.71
N ARG A 50 10.48 14.08 -23.78
CA ARG A 50 10.05 13.83 -25.15
C ARG A 50 10.39 12.41 -25.62
N GLU A 51 11.63 11.97 -25.44
CA GLU A 51 12.05 10.62 -25.85
C GLU A 51 11.33 9.52 -25.05
N LEU A 52 11.05 9.79 -23.78
CA LEU A 52 10.27 8.89 -22.94
C LEU A 52 8.75 9.08 -23.12
N ASN A 53 8.28 10.03 -23.92
CA ASN A 53 6.86 10.36 -24.09
C ASN A 53 6.09 10.49 -22.75
N VAL A 54 6.56 11.40 -21.91
CA VAL A 54 5.99 11.77 -20.60
C VAL A 54 6.08 13.28 -20.40
N GLN A 55 5.38 13.82 -19.41
CA GLN A 55 5.57 15.20 -18.97
C GLN A 55 6.87 15.35 -18.18
N VAL A 56 7.47 16.55 -18.21
CA VAL A 56 8.71 16.83 -17.48
C VAL A 56 8.54 16.59 -15.96
N ALA A 57 7.36 16.87 -15.41
CA ALA A 57 7.04 16.62 -14.01
C ALA A 57 7.20 15.14 -13.62
N GLU A 58 6.86 14.21 -14.51
CA GLU A 58 6.95 12.76 -14.26
C GLU A 58 8.40 12.27 -14.11
N LEU A 59 9.38 13.00 -14.67
CA LEU A 59 10.80 12.68 -14.52
C LEU A 59 11.31 12.89 -13.09
N PHE A 60 10.63 13.71 -12.31
CA PHE A 60 10.98 14.04 -10.93
C PHE A 60 10.12 13.32 -9.90
N ALA A 61 9.21 12.44 -10.36
CA ALA A 61 8.42 11.60 -9.49
C ALA A 61 9.31 10.48 -8.93
N ASP A 62 10.18 10.80 -7.99
CA ASP A 62 10.93 9.80 -7.24
C ASP A 62 10.00 9.00 -6.33
N GLU A 63 10.41 7.75 -6.12
CA GLU A 63 9.86 6.79 -5.17
C GLU A 63 9.68 7.34 -3.74
N PRO A 64 8.73 6.79 -2.98
CA PRO A 64 7.30 7.10 -3.14
C PRO A 64 7.11 8.61 -2.92
N GLU A 65 5.88 9.12 -3.00
CA GLU A 65 5.62 10.35 -2.26
C GLU A 65 6.20 10.17 -0.84
N ASP A 66 6.63 11.25 -0.21
CA ASP A 66 6.25 11.36 1.19
C ASP A 66 4.73 11.13 1.16
N HIS A 67 4.29 9.86 1.29
CA HIS A 67 2.88 9.49 1.36
C HIS A 67 2.26 10.22 2.57
N GLY A 68 3.11 10.93 3.32
CA GLY A 68 2.83 11.91 4.31
C GLY A 68 2.31 11.11 5.47
N THR A 69 1.03 11.26 5.66
CA THR A 69 0.32 10.49 6.64
C THR A 69 -0.94 9.92 6.05
N VAL A 70 -1.19 8.64 6.29
CA VAL A 70 -2.47 8.01 5.99
C VAL A 70 -3.43 8.23 7.15
N ARG A 71 -4.72 8.17 6.84
CA ARG A 71 -5.77 8.30 7.85
C ARG A 71 -5.77 7.06 8.74
N LEU A 72 -5.70 7.26 10.05
CA LEU A 72 -6.03 6.22 11.03
C LEU A 72 -7.55 6.14 11.16
N VAL A 73 -8.14 5.06 10.65
CA VAL A 73 -9.61 4.95 10.53
C VAL A 73 -10.27 4.29 11.74
N GLY A 74 -9.47 3.71 12.64
CA GLY A 74 -9.96 3.11 13.87
C GLY A 74 -8.97 2.15 14.50
N TYR A 75 -9.49 1.35 15.43
CA TYR A 75 -8.74 0.34 16.18
C TYR A 75 -9.30 -1.05 15.93
N VAL A 76 -8.44 -2.06 15.85
CA VAL A 76 -8.84 -3.47 15.77
C VAL A 76 -8.31 -4.20 16.99
N GLY A 77 -9.20 -4.85 17.75
CA GLY A 77 -8.81 -5.56 18.96
C GLY A 77 -9.38 -6.97 19.07
N ALA A 78 -8.98 -7.66 20.14
CA ALA A 78 -9.48 -8.98 20.49
C ALA A 78 -10.99 -8.91 20.79
N GLY A 79 -11.81 -9.48 19.90
CA GLY A 79 -13.24 -9.71 20.13
C GLY A 79 -14.17 -8.49 20.17
N ALA A 80 -13.66 -7.25 20.09
CA ALA A 80 -14.46 -6.04 20.18
C ALA A 80 -14.59 -5.32 18.82
N ALA A 81 -15.76 -4.75 18.56
CA ALA A 81 -16.03 -3.94 17.38
C ALA A 81 -14.99 -2.84 17.21
N ALA A 82 -14.52 -2.67 15.98
CA ALA A 82 -13.68 -1.54 15.66
C ALA A 82 -14.53 -0.29 15.84
N SER A 83 -14.08 0.62 16.69
CA SER A 83 -14.63 1.97 16.72
C SER A 83 -14.10 2.69 15.48
N PHE A 84 -14.82 2.54 14.37
CA PHE A 84 -14.62 3.41 13.23
C PHE A 84 -15.06 4.81 13.63
N TYR A 85 -14.17 5.78 13.50
CA TYR A 85 -14.54 7.19 13.63
C TYR A 85 -15.41 7.56 12.42
N ASN A 86 -16.70 7.22 12.49
CA ASN A 86 -17.68 7.70 11.54
C ASN A 86 -17.97 9.17 11.84
N HIS A 87 -17.36 10.00 10.99
CA HIS A 87 -17.98 11.14 10.32
C HIS A 87 -18.31 12.45 11.05
N ASP A 88 -18.00 12.69 12.33
CA ASP A 88 -18.39 14.03 12.86
C ASP A 88 -17.59 14.73 13.96
N HIS A 89 -16.47 14.22 14.49
CA HIS A 89 -15.69 15.02 15.46
C HIS A 89 -14.17 14.91 15.25
N GLY A 90 -13.54 16.07 14.99
CA GLY A 90 -12.20 16.50 15.42
C GLY A 90 -11.01 15.68 14.95
N GLU A 91 -10.11 16.30 14.16
CA GLU A 91 -8.76 15.82 13.84
C GLU A 91 -8.62 14.30 13.72
N LEU A 92 -8.92 13.76 12.53
CA LEU A 92 -8.55 12.39 12.20
C LEU A 92 -7.06 12.19 12.48
N ASP A 93 -6.72 11.26 13.39
CA ASP A 93 -5.33 10.92 13.68
C ASP A 93 -4.68 10.42 12.37
N ARG A 94 -3.46 10.89 12.13
CA ARG A 94 -2.74 10.73 10.88
C ARG A 94 -1.42 10.06 11.22
N VAL A 95 -1.18 8.89 10.65
CA VAL A 95 0.02 8.08 10.94
C VAL A 95 0.93 8.07 9.73
N ASN A 96 2.24 7.89 9.96
CA ASN A 96 3.21 7.78 8.87
C ASN A 96 2.74 6.72 7.88
N ALA A 97 2.79 7.07 6.61
CA ALA A 97 2.38 6.16 5.56
C ALA A 97 3.47 5.11 5.27
N PRO A 98 3.09 3.86 4.95
CA PRO A 98 4.06 2.81 4.62
C PRO A 98 4.70 3.08 3.26
N ALA A 99 5.87 2.49 2.99
CA ALA A 99 6.61 2.74 1.75
C ALA A 99 5.79 2.44 0.46
N ASP A 100 4.85 1.49 0.51
CA ASP A 100 4.01 1.07 -0.60
C ASP A 100 2.60 1.67 -0.59
N ALA A 101 2.37 2.75 0.17
CA ALA A 101 1.06 3.39 0.25
C ALA A 101 0.56 3.88 -1.12
N THR A 102 -0.74 4.09 -1.19
CA THR A 102 -1.49 4.66 -2.31
C THR A 102 -2.37 5.78 -1.76
N LEU A 103 -2.96 6.59 -2.64
CA LEU A 103 -3.87 7.67 -2.23
C LEU A 103 -5.09 7.16 -1.41
N ASP A 104 -5.47 5.89 -1.61
CA ASP A 104 -6.58 5.24 -0.92
C ASP A 104 -6.13 4.42 0.31
N THR A 105 -4.82 4.38 0.61
CA THR A 105 -4.31 3.61 1.76
C THR A 105 -4.77 4.24 3.07
N VAL A 106 -5.28 3.38 3.95
CA VAL A 106 -5.68 3.72 5.31
C VAL A 106 -5.00 2.81 6.31
N ALA A 107 -4.96 3.24 7.57
CA ALA A 107 -4.41 2.47 8.67
C ALA A 107 -5.47 2.15 9.73
N VAL A 108 -5.34 0.98 10.36
CA VAL A 108 -5.97 0.68 11.65
C VAL A 108 -4.89 0.32 12.66
N GLU A 109 -5.07 0.73 13.91
CA GLU A 109 -4.14 0.37 14.99
C GLU A 109 -4.65 -0.89 15.71
N VAL A 110 -3.77 -1.86 15.87
CA VAL A 110 -4.01 -3.08 16.62
C VAL A 110 -3.97 -2.76 18.10
N ARG A 111 -4.98 -3.21 18.85
CA ARG A 111 -5.05 -3.06 20.30
C ARG A 111 -5.28 -4.39 20.99
N GLY A 112 -4.42 -4.71 21.96
CA GLY A 112 -4.50 -5.95 22.73
C GLY A 112 -3.90 -7.17 22.03
N ASP A 113 -4.19 -8.35 22.55
CA ASP A 113 -3.40 -9.56 22.29
C ASP A 113 -3.86 -10.42 21.09
N SER A 114 -4.77 -9.91 20.26
CA SER A 114 -5.42 -10.71 19.20
C SER A 114 -4.45 -11.17 18.09
N LEU A 115 -3.35 -10.45 17.91
CA LEU A 115 -2.24 -10.84 17.03
C LEU A 115 -1.02 -11.33 17.83
N GLY A 116 -1.10 -11.27 19.17
CA GLY A 116 -0.04 -11.53 20.12
C GLY A 116 0.49 -10.24 20.77
N PRO A 117 1.05 -10.33 21.98
CA PRO A 117 1.48 -9.17 22.77
C PRO A 117 2.59 -8.35 22.11
N LEU A 118 3.32 -8.94 21.16
CA LEU A 118 4.37 -8.26 20.38
C LEU A 118 3.81 -7.23 19.39
N PHE A 119 2.51 -7.33 19.05
CA PHE A 119 1.86 -6.53 18.03
C PHE A 119 0.91 -5.48 18.62
N ASP A 120 0.94 -5.28 19.94
CA ASP A 120 0.14 -4.23 20.57
C ASP A 120 0.59 -2.85 20.06
N ARG A 121 -0.39 -2.03 19.66
CA ARG A 121 -0.23 -0.72 19.01
C ARG A 121 0.46 -0.73 17.65
N TRP A 122 0.55 -1.87 16.97
CA TRP A 122 1.02 -1.90 15.58
C TRP A 122 -0.02 -1.30 14.64
N LEU A 123 0.46 -0.69 13.56
CA LEU A 123 -0.35 -0.17 12.48
C LEU A 123 -0.48 -1.24 11.39
N VAL A 124 -1.70 -1.44 10.92
CA VAL A 124 -2.03 -2.32 9.81
C VAL A 124 -2.57 -1.45 8.68
N TYR A 125 -1.88 -1.51 7.54
CA TYR A 125 -2.22 -0.72 6.36
C TYR A 125 -2.93 -1.58 5.33
N TYR A 126 -3.98 -1.03 4.75
CA TYR A 126 -4.74 -1.67 3.70
C TYR A 126 -5.36 -0.63 2.76
N ASP A 127 -5.61 -1.06 1.53
CA ASP A 127 -6.41 -0.37 0.52
C ASP A 127 -7.28 -1.40 -0.21
N ASP A 128 -7.88 -1.02 -1.34
CA ASP A 128 -8.56 -1.98 -2.24
C ASP A 128 -9.59 -2.84 -1.50
N VAL A 129 -10.53 -2.15 -0.84
CA VAL A 129 -11.64 -2.77 -0.10
C VAL A 129 -12.63 -3.38 -1.11
N ARG A 130 -12.82 -4.70 -1.05
CA ARG A 130 -13.67 -5.44 -1.98
C ARG A 130 -14.86 -6.08 -1.29
N SER A 131 -15.99 -6.08 -1.98
CA SER A 131 -17.20 -6.81 -1.65
C SER A 131 -17.83 -7.33 -2.95
N PRO A 132 -17.97 -8.65 -3.16
CA PRO A 132 -17.65 -9.73 -2.22
C PRO A 132 -16.14 -10.00 -2.09
N VAL A 133 -15.77 -10.88 -1.15
CA VAL A 133 -14.40 -11.40 -1.00
C VAL A 133 -13.97 -12.14 -2.28
N THR A 134 -12.76 -11.85 -2.75
CA THR A 134 -12.17 -12.49 -3.93
C THR A 134 -11.21 -13.62 -3.57
N THR A 135 -11.04 -14.60 -4.45
CA THR A 135 -10.28 -15.83 -4.16
C THR A 135 -8.78 -15.60 -3.89
N ASP A 136 -8.21 -14.49 -4.38
CA ASP A 136 -6.82 -14.10 -4.10
C ASP A 136 -6.59 -13.67 -2.64
N MET A 137 -7.66 -13.45 -1.86
CA MET A 137 -7.60 -13.17 -0.44
C MET A 137 -7.53 -14.44 0.42
N TYR A 138 -7.78 -15.61 -0.15
CA TYR A 138 -7.76 -16.87 0.60
C TYR A 138 -6.35 -17.22 1.06
N GLY A 139 -6.21 -17.55 2.34
CA GLY A 139 -4.94 -17.82 3.01
C GLY A 139 -4.09 -16.56 3.25
N LYS A 140 -4.57 -15.37 2.88
CA LYS A 140 -3.87 -14.11 3.11
C LYS A 140 -4.40 -13.42 4.37
N LEU A 141 -3.52 -12.66 5.02
CA LEU A 141 -3.93 -11.79 6.12
C LEU A 141 -4.72 -10.63 5.53
N CYS A 142 -5.94 -10.45 6.04
CA CYS A 142 -6.86 -9.45 5.53
C CYS A 142 -7.48 -8.67 6.69
N VAL A 143 -7.82 -7.42 6.42
CA VAL A 143 -8.78 -6.65 7.22
C VAL A 143 -10.16 -7.04 6.73
N VAL A 144 -11.05 -7.49 7.62
CA VAL A 144 -12.39 -7.99 7.28
C VAL A 144 -13.44 -7.26 8.09
N GLY A 145 -14.49 -6.79 7.40
CA GLY A 145 -15.69 -6.24 8.02
C GLY A 145 -16.81 -7.27 8.08
N LEU A 146 -17.40 -7.40 9.26
CA LEU A 146 -18.49 -8.33 9.55
C LEU A 146 -19.85 -7.61 9.59
N PRO A 147 -20.97 -8.33 9.46
CA PRO A 147 -22.32 -7.75 9.55
C PRO A 147 -22.68 -7.14 10.92
N ASP A 148 -21.92 -7.45 11.97
CA ASP A 148 -22.11 -6.93 13.32
C ASP A 148 -21.21 -5.72 13.62
N ASP A 149 -20.80 -5.00 12.56
CA ASP A 149 -19.91 -3.83 12.58
C ASP A 149 -18.49 -4.08 13.11
N ARG A 150 -18.15 -5.33 13.45
CA ARG A 150 -16.78 -5.67 13.85
C ARG A 150 -15.86 -5.66 12.64
N VAL A 151 -14.66 -5.12 12.84
CA VAL A 151 -13.55 -5.29 11.90
C VAL A 151 -12.39 -5.98 12.58
N LEU A 152 -11.87 -6.99 11.90
CA LEU A 152 -10.85 -7.90 12.40
C LEU A 152 -9.70 -7.99 11.40
N VAL A 153 -8.50 -8.27 11.91
CA VAL A 153 -7.33 -8.62 11.09
C VAL A 153 -7.11 -10.12 11.23
N LYS A 154 -7.52 -10.89 10.21
CA LYS A 154 -7.52 -12.36 10.26
C LYS A 154 -7.14 -12.95 8.91
N ARG A 155 -6.74 -14.22 8.91
CA ARG A 155 -6.51 -14.95 7.66
C ARG A 155 -7.82 -15.58 7.19
N ILE A 156 -8.22 -15.28 5.95
CA ILE A 156 -9.47 -15.79 5.38
C ILE A 156 -9.28 -17.22 4.87
N ARG A 157 -10.19 -18.12 5.22
CA ARG A 157 -10.31 -19.45 4.64
C ARG A 157 -11.71 -19.67 4.08
N GLN A 158 -11.78 -20.44 3.00
CA GLN A 158 -13.04 -20.82 2.41
C GLN A 158 -13.83 -21.75 3.34
N SER A 159 -15.12 -21.47 3.55
CA SER A 159 -16.06 -22.44 4.12
C SER A 159 -16.62 -23.36 3.03
N ARG A 160 -17.15 -24.51 3.45
CA ARG A 160 -17.99 -25.36 2.59
C ARG A 160 -19.34 -24.72 2.27
N THR A 161 -19.80 -23.79 3.09
CA THR A 161 -21.06 -23.07 2.90
C THR A 161 -20.81 -21.85 2.00
N PRO A 162 -21.47 -21.74 0.83
CA PRO A 162 -21.32 -20.59 -0.05
C PRO A 162 -21.65 -19.27 0.65
N GLY A 163 -20.79 -18.27 0.50
CA GLY A 163 -20.95 -16.95 1.14
C GLY A 163 -20.43 -16.85 2.58
N PHE A 164 -19.96 -17.96 3.15
CA PHE A 164 -19.35 -18.00 4.47
C PHE A 164 -17.86 -18.32 4.40
N PHE A 165 -17.15 -17.94 5.45
CA PHE A 165 -15.70 -18.04 5.56
C PHE A 165 -15.30 -18.47 6.97
N HIS A 166 -14.11 -19.03 7.12
CA HIS A 166 -13.46 -19.17 8.42
C HIS A 166 -12.38 -18.10 8.56
N LEU A 167 -12.28 -17.52 9.75
CA LEU A 167 -11.28 -16.51 10.09
C LEU A 167 -10.27 -17.13 11.07
N GLU A 168 -9.06 -17.37 10.57
CA GLU A 168 -7.96 -17.91 11.36
C GLU A 168 -7.21 -16.77 12.08
N SER A 169 -6.93 -17.00 13.36
CA SER A 169 -6.11 -16.15 14.22
C SER A 169 -4.81 -16.86 14.57
N ASN A 170 -3.80 -16.12 15.02
CA ASN A 170 -2.56 -16.72 15.52
C ASN A 170 -2.67 -17.15 16.99
N THR A 171 -3.38 -16.38 17.81
CA THR A 171 -3.45 -16.56 19.28
C THR A 171 -4.83 -16.95 19.80
N GLU A 172 -5.87 -16.83 18.97
CA GLU A 172 -7.27 -17.10 19.32
C GLU A 172 -7.83 -18.28 18.51
N PRO A 173 -8.91 -18.93 18.98
CA PRO A 173 -9.62 -19.92 18.19
C PRO A 173 -10.11 -19.36 16.84
N THR A 174 -10.17 -20.24 15.83
CA THR A 174 -10.72 -19.90 14.51
C THR A 174 -12.22 -19.59 14.63
N ILE A 175 -12.65 -18.46 14.07
CA ILE A 175 -14.06 -18.12 13.94
C ILE A 175 -14.59 -18.87 12.71
N LEU A 176 -15.57 -19.74 12.90
CA LEU A 176 -16.08 -20.61 11.85
C LEU A 176 -17.36 -20.05 11.23
N ASP A 177 -17.55 -20.28 9.93
CA ASP A 177 -18.81 -20.07 9.21
C ASP A 177 -19.41 -18.69 9.45
N VAL A 178 -18.61 -17.66 9.20
CA VAL A 178 -19.02 -16.26 9.31
C VAL A 178 -19.14 -15.61 7.94
N GLN A 179 -20.13 -14.73 7.80
CA GLN A 179 -20.27 -13.88 6.62
C GLN A 179 -19.29 -12.71 6.71
N ILE A 180 -18.63 -12.39 5.59
CA ILE A 180 -17.77 -11.21 5.46
C ILE A 180 -18.49 -10.22 4.54
N LEU A 181 -18.73 -8.99 5.01
CA LEU A 181 -19.34 -7.93 4.19
C LEU A 181 -18.34 -7.37 3.18
N TRP A 182 -17.12 -7.12 3.63
CA TRP A 182 -16.03 -6.62 2.81
C TRP A 182 -14.68 -7.09 3.35
N ALA A 183 -13.69 -7.16 2.48
CA ALA A 183 -12.32 -7.49 2.87
C ALA A 183 -11.30 -6.69 2.06
N ALA A 184 -10.13 -6.47 2.66
CA ALA A 184 -8.96 -5.90 2.03
C ALA A 184 -7.72 -6.68 2.45
N LYS A 185 -6.78 -6.89 1.54
CA LYS A 185 -5.51 -7.52 1.90
C LYS A 185 -4.69 -6.56 2.75
N VAL A 186 -4.02 -7.08 3.76
CA VAL A 186 -3.01 -6.31 4.49
C VAL A 186 -1.84 -6.07 3.56
N LYS A 187 -1.48 -4.80 3.37
CA LYS A 187 -0.31 -4.38 2.58
C LYS A 187 0.96 -4.43 3.42
N ALA A 188 0.90 -3.79 4.58
CA ALA A 188 2.02 -3.64 5.49
C ALA A 188 1.54 -3.68 6.94
N MET A 189 2.45 -4.08 7.82
CA MET A 189 2.29 -4.04 9.26
C MET A 189 3.56 -3.47 9.88
N GLU A 190 3.42 -2.40 10.65
CA GLU A 190 4.56 -1.67 11.20
C GLU A 190 4.31 -1.32 12.66
N PRO A 191 5.34 -1.32 13.53
CA PRO A 191 5.21 -0.75 14.87
C PRO A 191 4.93 0.75 14.76
N ARG A 192 4.02 1.25 15.60
CA ARG A 192 3.74 2.69 15.71
C ARG A 192 4.90 3.46 16.33
#